data_AF-A0A1I8A9Q4-F1
#
_entry.id   AF-A0A1I8A9Q4-F1
#
_cell.length_a   1.000
_cell.length_b   1.000
_cell.length_c   1.000
_cell.angle_alpha   90.00
_cell.angle_beta   90.00
_cell.angle_gamma   90.00
#
_symmetry.space_group_name_H-M   'P 1'
#
loop_
_entity.id
_entity.type
_entity.pdbx_description
1 polymer ?
#
loop_
_entity_poly.entity_id
_entity_poly.type
_entity_poly.pdbx_seq_one_letter_code
_entity_poly.pdbx_strand_id
1 'polypeptide(L)'
;MDIVDELGYRRDGRTAEQIRNVVFRLNAFPNADGSAYLEQGNTKVLCAVYGPREPRQRSRQLEDRCFVNCQFSQALFAGTEQRRRQRGDRKANEHQRLVEKAMESVIITTNYPRCQVDIFFEVLSV
;
A
#
# COMPACT_ATOMS: atom_id res chain seq x y z
N MET A 1 -21.12 13.84 -21.60
CA MET A 1 -19.87 13.20 -22.04
C MET A 1 -19.97 11.75 -21.63
N ASP A 2 -20.23 10.86 -22.60
CA ASP A 2 -20.56 9.48 -22.30
C ASP A 2 -19.39 8.73 -21.67
N ILE A 3 -19.71 7.75 -20.84
CA ILE A 3 -18.73 6.94 -20.10
C ILE A 3 -18.16 5.85 -21.01
N VAL A 4 -19.00 5.35 -21.92
CA VAL A 4 -18.71 4.37 -22.96
C VAL A 4 -19.30 4.90 -24.26
N ASP A 5 -18.57 4.79 -25.37
CA ASP A 5 -19.07 5.18 -26.69
C ASP A 5 -19.99 4.11 -27.31
N GLU A 6 -20.60 4.43 -28.45
CA GLU A 6 -21.48 3.49 -29.19
C GLU A 6 -20.76 2.22 -29.67
N LEU A 7 -19.42 2.26 -29.73
CA LEU A 7 -18.56 1.15 -30.14
C LEU A 7 -18.10 0.29 -28.94
N GLY A 8 -18.49 0.65 -27.70
CA GLY A 8 -18.15 -0.08 -26.49
C GLY A 8 -16.80 0.28 -25.86
N TYR A 9 -16.13 1.34 -26.32
CA TYR A 9 -14.87 1.81 -25.77
C TYR A 9 -15.07 2.86 -24.69
N ARG A 10 -14.22 2.82 -23.67
CA ARG A 10 -14.15 3.83 -22.62
C ARG A 10 -13.35 5.04 -23.12
N ARG A 11 -13.40 6.13 -22.33
CA ARG A 11 -12.69 7.39 -22.60
C ARG A 11 -11.18 7.27 -22.81
N ASP A 12 -10.55 6.22 -22.31
CA ASP A 12 -9.13 5.95 -22.46
C ASP A 12 -8.81 4.91 -23.54
N GLY A 13 -9.80 4.61 -24.41
CA GLY A 13 -9.64 3.71 -25.56
C GLY A 13 -9.64 2.22 -25.22
N ARG A 14 -9.87 1.85 -23.96
CA ARG A 14 -9.91 0.45 -23.50
C ARG A 14 -11.33 -0.10 -23.53
N THR A 15 -11.47 -1.39 -23.80
CA THR A 15 -12.73 -2.13 -23.59
C THR A 15 -13.02 -2.32 -22.10
N ALA A 16 -14.22 -2.81 -21.77
CA ALA A 16 -14.63 -3.07 -20.38
C ALA A 16 -13.74 -4.12 -19.68
N GLU A 17 -13.28 -5.13 -20.42
CA GLU A 17 -12.48 -6.26 -19.89
C GLU A 17 -10.99 -5.94 -19.78
N GLN A 18 -10.52 -4.89 -20.45
CA GLN A 18 -9.11 -4.55 -20.51
C GLN A 18 -8.67 -3.71 -19.29
N ILE A 19 -7.74 -4.23 -18.49
CA ILE A 19 -7.13 -3.49 -17.37
C ILE A 19 -6.13 -2.43 -17.86
N ARG A 20 -5.72 -1.51 -16.98
CA ARG A 20 -4.65 -0.54 -17.29
C ARG A 20 -3.31 -1.27 -17.34
N ASN A 21 -2.35 -0.73 -18.06
CA ASN A 21 -1.00 -1.27 -18.08
C ASN A 21 -0.43 -1.38 -16.66
N VAL A 22 0.19 -2.52 -16.33
CA VAL A 22 0.79 -2.79 -15.02
C VAL A 22 2.30 -2.91 -15.19
N VAL A 23 3.04 -2.09 -14.45
CA VAL A 23 4.50 -2.17 -14.36
C VAL A 23 4.84 -2.42 -12.91
N PHE A 24 5.64 -3.45 -12.64
CA PHE A 24 6.13 -3.73 -11.29
C PHE A 24 7.65 -3.80 -11.29
N ARG A 25 8.26 -3.32 -10.22
CA ARG A 25 9.69 -3.44 -9.96
C ARG A 25 9.90 -3.88 -8.53
N LEU A 26 10.68 -4.94 -8.36
CA LEU A 26 11.11 -5.40 -7.05
C LEU A 26 12.41 -4.70 -6.66
N ASN A 27 12.71 -4.64 -5.37
CA ASN A 27 13.92 -4.02 -4.82
C ASN A 27 14.07 -2.54 -5.21
N ALA A 28 12.97 -1.79 -5.22
CA ALA A 28 12.96 -0.35 -5.49
C ALA A 28 13.80 0.45 -4.48
N PHE A 29 13.93 -0.05 -3.25
CA PHE A 29 14.79 0.48 -2.20
C PHE A 29 15.78 -0.58 -1.70
N PRO A 30 17.09 -0.33 -1.83
CA PRO A 30 18.11 -1.27 -1.37
C PRO A 30 18.27 -1.29 0.16
N ASN A 31 17.82 -0.24 0.86
CA ASN A 31 17.96 -0.12 2.32
C ASN A 31 16.82 -0.79 3.10
N ALA A 32 15.79 -1.29 2.42
CA ALA A 32 14.70 -2.04 3.03
C ALA A 32 14.96 -3.54 2.87
N ASP A 33 14.50 -4.34 3.84
CA ASP A 33 14.63 -5.80 3.76
C ASP A 33 13.82 -6.37 2.59
N GLY A 34 12.71 -5.71 2.26
CA GLY A 34 11.97 -5.92 1.01
C GLY A 34 11.38 -4.61 0.51
N SER A 35 11.30 -4.43 -0.80
CA SER A 35 10.64 -3.27 -1.38
C SER A 35 10.07 -3.57 -2.76
N ALA A 36 9.01 -2.86 -3.10
CA ALA A 36 8.34 -2.99 -4.38
C ALA A 36 7.80 -1.64 -4.85
N TYR A 37 7.83 -1.44 -6.15
CA TYR A 37 7.20 -0.32 -6.83
C TYR A 37 6.18 -0.87 -7.83
N LEU A 38 4.98 -0.31 -7.81
CA LEU A 38 3.88 -0.72 -8.67
C LEU A 38 3.31 0.52 -9.38
N GLU A 39 3.17 0.41 -10.69
CA GLU A 39 2.39 1.33 -11.51
C GLU A 39 1.22 0.56 -12.14
N GLN A 40 0.02 1.11 -12.01
CA GLN A 40 -1.15 0.65 -12.75
C GLN A 40 -1.79 1.85 -13.45
N GLY A 41 -1.41 2.05 -14.72
CA GLY A 41 -1.66 3.28 -15.45
C GLY A 41 -1.05 4.49 -14.73
N ASN A 42 -1.88 5.45 -14.32
CA ASN A 42 -1.41 6.64 -13.62
C ASN A 42 -1.14 6.41 -12.14
N THR A 43 -1.72 5.36 -11.56
CA THR A 43 -1.60 5.07 -10.14
C THR A 43 -0.22 4.49 -9.84
N LYS A 44 0.55 5.16 -8.98
CA LYS A 44 1.91 4.79 -8.60
C LYS A 44 2.00 4.61 -7.10
N VAL A 45 2.43 3.43 -6.67
CA VAL A 45 2.53 3.05 -5.26
C VAL A 45 3.90 2.46 -5.00
N LEU A 46 4.46 2.84 -3.87
CA LEU A 46 5.74 2.38 -3.39
C LEU A 46 5.54 1.69 -2.05
N CYS A 47 6.16 0.53 -1.89
CA CYS A 47 6.09 -0.27 -0.67
C CYS A 47 7.49 -0.61 -0.18
N ALA A 48 7.70 -0.48 1.13
CA ALA A 48 8.91 -0.92 1.82
C ALA A 48 8.53 -1.74 3.05
N VAL A 49 9.25 -2.83 3.26
CA VAL A 49 9.09 -3.78 4.36
C VAL A 49 10.40 -3.82 5.15
N TYR A 50 10.27 -3.75 6.47
CA TYR A 50 11.38 -3.87 7.41
C TYR A 50 11.06 -4.94 8.45
N GLY A 51 12.00 -5.86 8.65
CA GLY A 51 11.87 -6.98 9.56
C GLY A 51 11.76 -8.33 8.82
N PRO A 52 11.54 -9.42 9.57
CA PRO A 52 11.22 -9.45 11.00
C PRO A 52 12.36 -8.96 11.89
N ARG A 53 12.08 -7.99 12.77
CA ARG A 53 13.06 -7.39 13.69
C ARG A 53 12.53 -7.35 15.12
N GLU A 54 13.38 -7.04 16.09
CA GLU A 54 12.95 -6.86 17.47
C GLU A 54 11.92 -5.70 17.56
N PRO A 55 10.79 -5.87 18.27
CA PRO A 55 9.80 -4.82 18.42
C PRO A 55 10.40 -3.58 19.08
N ARG A 56 10.17 -2.41 18.47
CA ARG A 56 10.66 -1.15 19.04
C ARG A 56 10.03 -0.82 20.40
N GLN A 57 8.80 -1.26 20.60
CA GLN A 57 8.08 -1.11 21.87
C GLN A 57 7.77 -2.50 22.43
N ARG A 58 8.36 -2.84 23.57
CA ARG A 58 8.11 -4.12 24.24
C ARG A 58 6.64 -4.33 24.61
N SER A 59 5.88 -3.26 24.81
CA SER A 59 4.43 -3.34 25.09
C SER A 59 3.60 -3.88 23.92
N ARG A 60 4.12 -3.83 22.69
CA ARG A 60 3.46 -4.37 21.48
C ARG A 60 3.97 -5.75 21.10
N GLN A 61 4.86 -6.33 21.89
CA GLN A 61 5.40 -7.65 21.64
C GLN A 61 4.33 -8.69 21.93
N LEU A 62 4.14 -9.61 20.98
CA LEU A 62 3.27 -10.76 21.13
C LEU A 62 4.16 -12.00 21.30
N GLU A 63 3.85 -12.84 22.29
CA GLU A 63 4.67 -14.00 22.64
C GLU A 63 4.51 -15.15 21.64
N ASP A 64 3.31 -15.27 21.06
CA ASP A 64 2.86 -16.35 20.19
C ASP A 64 3.03 -16.03 18.69
N ARG A 65 3.14 -14.75 18.32
CA ARG A 65 3.18 -14.31 16.93
C ARG A 65 3.94 -13.02 16.69
N CYS A 66 4.18 -12.73 15.42
CA CYS A 66 4.73 -11.46 14.98
C CYS A 66 3.69 -10.34 15.04
N PHE A 67 4.09 -9.17 15.52
CA PHE A 67 3.31 -7.94 15.41
C PHE A 67 3.50 -7.31 14.01
N VAL A 68 2.43 -7.21 13.23
CA VAL A 68 2.44 -6.55 11.92
C VAL A 68 2.01 -5.11 12.09
N ASN A 69 2.86 -4.17 11.70
CA ASN A 69 2.56 -2.74 11.76
C ASN A 69 2.52 -2.20 10.34
N CYS A 70 1.35 -1.81 9.88
CA CYS A 70 1.15 -1.29 8.53
C CYS A 70 0.86 0.21 8.58
N GLN A 71 1.58 0.99 7.78
CA GLN A 71 1.33 2.40 7.59
C GLN A 71 0.97 2.66 6.13
N PHE A 72 -0.13 3.35 5.92
CA PHE A 72 -0.59 3.78 4.61
C PHE A 72 -0.60 5.30 4.57
N SER A 73 0.08 5.87 3.59
CA SER A 73 0.16 7.31 3.38
C SER A 73 0.00 7.64 1.90
N GLN A 74 -0.66 8.77 1.65
CA GLN A 74 -0.81 9.33 0.32
C GLN A 74 -0.05 10.65 0.27
N ALA A 75 0.86 10.78 -0.69
CA ALA A 75 1.64 11.99 -0.87
C ALA A 75 0.71 13.17 -1.19
N LEU A 76 1.07 14.37 -0.72
CA LEU A 76 0.21 15.56 -0.87
C LEU A 76 -0.01 15.98 -2.33
N PHE A 77 0.92 15.59 -3.20
CA PHE A 77 0.89 15.82 -4.64
C PHE A 77 0.29 14.65 -5.43
N ALA A 78 -0.12 13.56 -4.76
CA ALA A 78 -0.59 12.37 -5.46
C ALA A 78 -1.95 12.55 -6.12
N GLY A 79 -2.77 13.49 -5.64
CA GLY A 79 -4.08 13.80 -6.22
C GLY A 79 -4.00 14.92 -7.27
N THR A 80 -5.08 15.07 -8.05
CA THR A 80 -5.24 16.15 -9.02
C THR A 80 -5.24 17.54 -8.37
N GLU A 81 -5.65 17.61 -7.10
CA GLU A 81 -5.56 18.81 -6.28
C GLU A 81 -4.56 18.60 -5.14
N GLN A 82 -3.69 19.59 -4.90
CA GLN A 82 -2.72 19.55 -3.82
C GLN A 82 -3.44 19.60 -2.46
N ARG A 83 -3.41 18.49 -1.73
CA ARG A 83 -4.07 18.41 -0.41
C ARG A 83 -3.12 18.88 0.69
N ARG A 84 -3.67 19.47 1.75
CA ARG A 84 -2.96 19.68 3.02
C ARG A 84 -3.26 18.49 3.93
N ARG A 85 -2.25 17.99 4.67
CA ARG A 85 -2.45 16.91 5.66
C ARG A 85 -3.42 17.42 6.72
N GLN A 86 -4.65 16.92 6.70
CA GLN A 86 -5.61 17.14 7.79
C GLN A 86 -5.32 16.12 8.89
N ARG A 87 -5.04 16.62 10.09
CA ARG A 87 -4.85 15.78 11.27
C ARG A 87 -6.14 15.01 11.53
N GLY A 88 -6.08 13.68 11.50
CA GLY A 88 -7.24 12.82 11.76
C GLY A 88 -8.12 12.53 10.53
N ASP A 89 -7.56 12.51 9.32
CA ASP A 89 -8.28 12.07 8.12
C ASP A 89 -8.83 10.64 8.31
N ARG A 90 -10.15 10.54 8.47
CA ARG A 90 -10.85 9.27 8.74
C ARG A 90 -10.69 8.28 7.59
N LYS A 91 -10.64 8.76 6.33
CA LYS A 91 -10.50 7.89 5.15
C LYS A 91 -9.13 7.26 5.11
N ALA A 92 -8.08 8.05 5.38
CA ALA A 92 -6.72 7.53 5.45
C ALA A 92 -6.58 6.47 6.56
N ASN A 93 -7.17 6.72 7.73
CA ASN A 93 -7.18 5.75 8.84
C ASN A 93 -7.96 4.46 8.50
N GLU A 94 -9.07 4.58 7.79
CA GLU A 94 -9.85 3.43 7.34
C GLU A 94 -9.06 2.57 6.35
N HIS A 95 -8.44 3.20 5.34
CA HIS A 95 -7.55 2.49 4.41
C HIS A 95 -6.39 1.82 5.13
N GLN A 96 -5.76 2.52 6.08
CA GLN A 96 -4.66 1.95 6.86
C GLN A 96 -5.11 0.68 7.60
N ARG A 97 -6.26 0.73 8.31
CA ARG A 97 -6.81 -0.44 9.02
C ARG A 97 -7.17 -1.59 8.09
N LEU A 98 -7.71 -1.27 6.90
CA LEU A 98 -8.06 -2.29 5.90
C LEU A 98 -6.81 -3.01 5.39
N VAL A 99 -5.78 -2.25 5.04
CA VAL A 99 -4.50 -2.81 4.55
C VAL A 99 -3.80 -3.58 5.65
N GLU A 100 -3.78 -3.07 6.89
CA GLU A 100 -3.23 -3.78 8.05
C GLU A 100 -3.88 -5.15 8.24
N LYS A 101 -5.21 -5.19 8.27
CA LYS A 101 -5.97 -6.45 8.40
C LYS A 101 -5.73 -7.40 7.23
N ALA A 102 -5.60 -6.88 6.01
CA ALA A 102 -5.29 -7.69 4.84
C ALA A 102 -3.89 -8.31 4.96
N MET A 103 -2.88 -7.53 5.36
CA MET A 103 -1.51 -8.02 5.52
C MET A 103 -1.39 -9.03 6.67
N GLU A 104 -2.05 -8.79 7.80
CA GLU A 104 -2.13 -9.74 8.92
C GLU A 104 -2.71 -11.10 8.49
N SER A 105 -3.66 -11.12 7.56
CA SER A 105 -4.28 -12.36 7.07
C SER A 105 -3.38 -13.16 6.11
N VAL A 106 -2.43 -12.49 5.45
CA VAL A 106 -1.54 -13.11 4.44
C VAL A 106 -0.20 -13.51 5.05
N ILE A 107 0.29 -12.75 6.03
CA ILE A 107 1.59 -13.01 6.67
C ILE A 107 1.43 -14.11 7.73
N ILE A 108 2.22 -15.17 7.61
CA ILE A 108 2.26 -16.26 8.60
C ILE A 108 3.03 -15.80 9.84
N THR A 109 2.32 -15.13 10.74
CA THR A 109 2.92 -14.47 11.92
C THR A 109 3.40 -15.45 13.00
N THR A 110 2.89 -16.68 13.02
CA THR A 110 3.25 -17.73 14.00
C THR A 110 4.69 -18.22 13.87
N ASN A 111 5.30 -18.08 12.70
CA ASN A 111 6.68 -18.51 12.46
C ASN A 111 7.71 -17.53 13.06
N TYR A 112 7.28 -16.32 13.44
CA TYR A 112 8.15 -15.25 13.92
C TYR A 112 7.62 -14.65 15.25
N PRO A 113 7.51 -15.46 16.32
CA PRO A 113 7.05 -14.98 17.61
C PRO A 113 7.99 -13.89 18.14
N ARG A 114 7.46 -12.94 18.92
CA ARG A 114 8.25 -11.89 19.56
C ARG A 114 8.95 -10.92 18.59
N CYS A 115 8.62 -10.96 17.31
CA CYS A 115 9.14 -10.06 16.27
C CYS A 115 8.11 -8.99 15.84
N GLN A 116 8.59 -7.98 15.12
CA GLN A 116 7.79 -6.96 14.47
C GLN A 116 8.15 -6.90 12.97
N VAL A 117 7.13 -6.80 12.12
CA VAL A 117 7.26 -6.49 10.69
C VAL A 117 6.58 -5.15 10.44
N ASP A 118 7.35 -4.21 9.89
CA ASP A 118 6.87 -2.87 9.55
C ASP A 118 6.71 -2.74 8.04
N ILE A 119 5.50 -2.40 7.60
CA ILE A 119 5.15 -2.25 6.19
C ILE A 119 4.71 -0.81 5.94
N PHE A 120 5.33 -0.16 4.96
CA PHE A 120 5.04 1.21 4.60
C PHE A 120 4.56 1.26 3.15
N PHE A 121 3.34 1.75 2.95
CA PHE A 121 2.79 2.06 1.64
C PHE A 121 2.73 3.57 1.45
N GLU A 122 3.36 4.06 0.38
CA GLU A 122 3.30 5.45 -0.03
C GLU A 122 2.69 5.54 -1.43
N VAL A 123 1.55 6.22 -1.55
CA VAL A 123 0.91 6.51 -2.84
C VAL A 123 1.49 7.80 -3.40
N LEU A 124 2.15 7.71 -4.54
CA LEU A 124 2.86 8.82 -5.18
C LEU A 124 2.00 9.57 -6.20
N SER A 125 1.07 8.87 -6.85
CA SER A 125 0.20 9.43 -7.89
C SER A 125 -1.05 8.57 -8.02
N VAL A 126 -2.21 9.20 -8.27
CA VAL A 126 -3.50 8.55 -8.51
C VAL A 126 -4.10 9.04 -9.82
#